data_AF-A0A920SEW9-F1
#
_entry.id   AF-A0A920SEW9-F1
#
_cell.length_a   1.000
_cell.length_b   1.000
_cell.length_c   1.000
_cell.angle_alpha   90.00
_cell.angle_beta   90.00
_cell.angle_gamma   90.00
#
_symmetry.space_group_name_H-M   'P 1'
#
loop_
_entity.id
_entity.type
_entity.pdbx_description
1 polymer ?
#
loop_
_entity_poly.entity_id
_entity_poly.type
_entity_poly.pdbx_seq_one_letter_code
_entity_poly.pdbx_strand_id
1 'polypeptide(L)'
;MELKVFIEGCFEQQYNSMLRAVEGLTNEEMAWTPHDQCSSIAFLLWHYGRTLDRWIHTRIKGDAQLWENTDWAERLGRAPARGDDTGYGFTRKISNPLVCLIPGRCWHTWRHSEREHRIHPVTERVGF
;
A
#
# COMPACT_ATOMS: atom_id res chain seq x y z
N MET A 1 -1.76 -33.56 7.45
CA MET A 1 -1.73 -32.69 6.25
C MET A 1 -1.36 -31.28 6.69
N GLU A 2 -0.06 -30.94 6.74
CA GLU A 2 0.39 -29.79 7.57
C GLU A 2 0.76 -28.53 6.76
N LEU A 3 1.72 -28.61 5.82
CA LEU A 3 2.33 -27.38 5.27
C LEU A 3 1.45 -26.58 4.31
N LYS A 4 0.73 -27.24 3.38
CA LYS A 4 -0.12 -26.55 2.39
C LYS A 4 -1.22 -25.73 3.08
N VAL A 5 -1.94 -26.38 4.01
CA VAL A 5 -3.04 -25.77 4.77
C VAL A 5 -2.54 -24.60 5.64
N PHE A 6 -1.35 -24.74 6.25
CA PHE A 6 -0.73 -23.65 6.98
C PHE A 6 -0.43 -22.43 6.10
N ILE A 7 0.17 -22.63 4.91
CA ILE A 7 0.47 -21.54 3.97
C ILE A 7 -0.82 -20.87 3.47
N GLU A 8 -1.85 -21.65 3.13
CA GLU A 8 -3.16 -21.12 2.73
C GLU A 8 -3.79 -20.27 3.85
N GLY A 9 -3.75 -20.75 5.10
CA GLY A 9 -4.21 -20.00 6.27
C GLY A 9 -3.43 -18.70 6.51
N CYS A 10 -2.12 -18.67 6.25
CA CYS A 10 -1.34 -17.43 6.33
C CYS A 10 -1.78 -16.38 5.29
N PHE A 11 -2.03 -16.79 4.05
CA PHE A 11 -2.54 -15.88 3.01
C PHE A 11 -3.95 -15.39 3.32
N GLU A 12 -4.83 -16.26 3.81
CA GLU A 12 -6.18 -15.89 4.24
C GLU A 12 -6.14 -14.91 5.43
N GLN A 13 -5.31 -15.16 6.44
CA GLN A 13 -5.12 -14.23 7.56
C GLN A 13 -4.62 -12.86 7.10
N GLN A 14 -3.66 -12.83 6.17
CA GLN A 14 -3.12 -11.58 5.61
C GLN A 14 -4.18 -10.82 4.82
N TYR A 15 -4.93 -11.50 3.95
CA TYR A 15 -6.03 -10.92 3.17
C TYR A 15 -7.13 -10.36 4.07
N ASN A 16 -7.58 -11.14 5.05
CA ASN A 16 -8.61 -10.71 6.00
C ASN A 16 -8.13 -9.54 6.90
N SER A 17 -6.82 -9.46 7.21
CA SER A 17 -6.26 -8.31 7.93
C SER A 17 -6.16 -7.06 7.06
N MET A 18 -5.91 -7.20 5.76
CA MET A 18 -5.96 -6.10 4.81
C MET A 18 -7.40 -5.58 4.65
N LEU A 19 -8.38 -6.47 4.48
CA LEU A 19 -9.78 -6.08 4.34
C LEU A 19 -10.27 -5.27 5.54
N ARG A 20 -10.07 -5.75 6.77
CA ARG A 20 -10.44 -5.01 8.00
C ARG A 20 -9.75 -3.66 8.16
N ALA A 21 -8.61 -3.43 7.49
CA ALA A 21 -7.89 -2.17 7.54
C ALA A 21 -8.44 -1.11 6.56
N VAL A 22 -9.26 -1.53 5.58
CA VAL A 22 -9.90 -0.64 4.59
C VAL A 22 -11.43 -0.69 4.64
N GLU A 23 -12.00 -1.57 5.46
CA GLU A 23 -13.44 -1.72 5.67
C GLU A 23 -14.05 -0.43 6.25
N GLY A 24 -15.10 0.06 5.59
CA GLY A 24 -15.81 1.28 5.98
C GLY A 24 -15.14 2.60 5.59
N LEU A 25 -13.94 2.61 5.01
CA LEU A 25 -13.27 3.83 4.56
C LEU A 25 -13.92 4.41 3.29
N THR A 26 -14.08 5.73 3.26
CA THR A 26 -14.49 6.50 2.08
C THR A 26 -13.34 6.62 1.06
N ASN A 27 -13.66 7.04 -0.16
CA ASN A 27 -12.64 7.29 -1.19
C ASN A 27 -11.69 8.43 -0.78
N GLU A 28 -12.22 9.43 -0.09
CA GLU A 28 -11.50 10.58 0.44
C GLU A 28 -10.50 10.16 1.52
N GLU A 29 -10.90 9.32 2.47
CA GLU A 29 -10.01 8.75 3.49
C GLU A 29 -8.97 7.80 2.88
N MET A 30 -9.37 7.01 1.88
CA MET A 30 -8.45 6.14 1.13
C MET A 30 -7.40 6.95 0.34
N ALA A 31 -7.74 8.15 -0.13
CA ALA A 31 -6.83 9.06 -0.82
C ALA A 31 -5.99 9.94 0.12
N TRP A 32 -6.42 10.12 1.37
CA TRP A 32 -5.78 11.01 2.35
C TRP A 32 -4.34 10.59 2.71
N THR A 33 -3.53 11.58 3.10
CA THR A 33 -2.15 11.41 3.55
C THR A 33 -1.83 12.32 4.74
N PRO A 34 -1.17 11.83 5.81
CA PRO A 34 -0.77 12.67 6.95
C PRO A 34 0.21 13.82 6.61
N HIS A 35 1.06 13.63 5.61
CA HIS A 35 2.07 14.59 5.15
C HIS A 35 2.46 14.27 3.69
N ASP A 36 3.08 15.22 2.99
CA ASP A 36 3.56 15.04 1.59
C ASP A 36 4.64 13.95 1.38
N GLN A 37 5.15 13.36 2.47
CA GLN A 37 6.09 12.24 2.46
C GLN A 37 5.40 10.89 2.68
N CYS A 38 4.12 10.90 3.04
CA CYS A 38 3.34 9.70 3.32
C CYS A 38 2.65 9.17 2.07
N SER A 39 2.52 7.85 2.05
CA SER A 39 1.71 7.10 1.09
C SER A 39 0.24 7.10 1.52
N SER A 40 -0.70 7.25 0.58
CA SER A 40 -2.14 7.08 0.87
C SER A 40 -2.52 5.61 1.03
N ILE A 41 -3.66 5.33 1.65
CA ILE A 41 -4.11 3.95 1.90
C ILE A 41 -4.42 3.23 0.58
N ALA A 42 -5.11 3.92 -0.35
CA ALA A 42 -5.36 3.44 -1.71
C ALA A 42 -4.06 3.08 -2.46
N PHE A 43 -3.01 3.89 -2.28
CA PHE A 43 -1.72 3.58 -2.86
C PHE A 43 -1.12 2.29 -2.26
N LEU A 44 -1.06 2.20 -0.93
CA LEU A 44 -0.49 1.04 -0.23
C LEU A 44 -1.20 -0.26 -0.61
N LEU A 45 -2.54 -0.22 -0.74
CA LEU A 45 -3.35 -1.35 -1.17
C LEU A 45 -3.03 -1.79 -2.61
N TRP A 46 -2.94 -0.85 -3.56
CA TRP A 46 -2.50 -1.16 -4.93
C TRP A 46 -1.11 -1.79 -4.94
N HIS A 47 -0.18 -1.26 -4.14
CA HIS A 47 1.21 -1.71 -4.12
C HIS A 47 1.35 -3.11 -3.53
N TYR A 48 0.59 -3.42 -2.49
CA TYR A 48 0.45 -4.76 -1.96
C TYR A 48 0.01 -5.75 -3.05
N GLY A 49 -1.06 -5.41 -3.80
CA GLY A 49 -1.56 -6.23 -4.91
C GLY A 49 -0.52 -6.46 -6.02
N ARG A 50 0.15 -5.40 -6.49
CA ARG A 50 1.20 -5.50 -7.52
C ARG A 50 2.40 -6.33 -7.08
N THR A 51 2.82 -6.16 -5.83
CA THR A 51 3.93 -6.91 -5.26
C THR A 51 3.59 -8.40 -5.20
N LEU A 52 2.40 -8.74 -4.72
CA LEU A 52 1.93 -10.12 -4.67
C LEU A 52 1.81 -10.73 -6.08
N ASP A 53 1.19 -10.02 -7.03
CA ASP A 53 1.06 -10.44 -8.43
C ASP A 53 2.44 -10.79 -9.04
N ARG A 54 3.41 -9.88 -8.90
CA ARG A 54 4.79 -10.11 -9.35
C ARG A 54 5.41 -11.35 -8.69
N TRP A 55 5.34 -11.49 -7.37
CA TRP A 55 5.99 -12.61 -6.67
C TRP A 55 5.36 -13.96 -7.05
N ILE A 56 4.03 -14.06 -7.05
CA ILE A 56 3.35 -15.32 -7.39
C ILE A 56 3.58 -15.68 -8.87
N HIS A 57 3.28 -14.77 -9.81
CA HIS A 57 3.38 -15.10 -11.23
C HIS A 57 4.84 -15.21 -11.69
N THR A 58 5.63 -14.14 -11.55
CA THR A 58 6.97 -14.10 -12.17
C THR A 58 8.06 -14.86 -11.40
N ARG A 59 7.91 -15.07 -10.08
CA ARG A 59 8.95 -15.71 -9.25
C ARG A 59 8.64 -17.14 -8.82
N ILE A 60 7.38 -17.47 -8.56
CA ILE A 60 6.98 -18.81 -8.14
C ILE A 60 6.50 -19.65 -9.33
N LYS A 61 5.63 -19.10 -10.19
CA LYS A 61 5.06 -19.84 -11.33
C LYS A 61 5.90 -19.76 -12.62
N GLY A 62 6.61 -18.65 -12.84
CA GLY A 62 7.28 -18.34 -14.10
C GLY A 62 6.37 -17.73 -15.17
N ASP A 63 5.16 -17.29 -14.78
CA ASP A 63 4.18 -16.65 -15.64
C ASP A 63 4.40 -15.13 -15.74
N ALA A 64 3.83 -14.51 -16.77
CA ALA A 64 3.68 -13.06 -16.85
C ALA A 64 2.68 -12.53 -15.81
N GLN A 65 2.82 -11.27 -15.40
CA GLN A 65 1.99 -10.63 -14.36
C GLN A 65 0.51 -10.58 -14.79
N LEU A 66 -0.44 -10.80 -13.87
CA LEU A 66 -1.87 -10.61 -14.19
C LEU A 66 -2.13 -9.16 -14.60
N TRP A 67 -1.42 -8.21 -13.99
CA TRP A 67 -1.50 -6.79 -14.34
C TRP A 67 -1.13 -6.47 -15.80
N GLU A 68 -0.33 -7.31 -16.46
CA GLU A 68 0.00 -7.17 -17.89
C GLU A 68 -1.07 -7.82 -18.80
N ASN A 69 -1.69 -8.90 -18.34
CA ASN A 69 -2.55 -9.78 -19.15
C ASN A 69 -4.05 -9.58 -18.92
N THR A 70 -4.47 -8.56 -18.17
CA THR A 70 -5.87 -8.30 -17.79
C THR A 70 -6.18 -6.81 -17.76
N ASP A 71 -7.46 -6.48 -17.55
CA ASP A 71 -8.00 -5.12 -17.47
C ASP A 71 -7.77 -4.42 -16.10
N TRP A 72 -6.94 -4.96 -15.20
CA TRP A 72 -6.67 -4.35 -13.88
C TRP A 72 -6.15 -2.91 -13.94
N ALA A 73 -5.35 -2.57 -14.96
CA ALA A 73 -4.88 -1.20 -15.16
C ALA A 73 -6.05 -0.26 -15.50
N GLU A 74 -6.93 -0.67 -16.41
CA GLU A 74 -8.13 0.09 -16.81
C GLU A 74 -9.10 0.26 -15.65
N ARG A 75 -9.44 -0.84 -14.95
CA ARG A 75 -10.34 -0.84 -13.78
C ARG A 75 -9.92 0.11 -12.65
N LEU A 76 -8.62 0.37 -12.53
CA LEU A 76 -8.05 1.25 -11.52
C LEU A 76 -7.61 2.61 -12.08
N GLY A 77 -8.00 2.96 -13.31
CA GLY A 77 -7.73 4.26 -13.92
C GLY A 77 -6.25 4.54 -14.16
N ARG A 78 -5.45 3.50 -14.44
CA ARG A 78 -3.98 3.57 -14.53
C ARG A 78 -3.49 3.36 -15.96
N ALA A 79 -2.28 3.83 -16.23
CA ALA A 79 -1.54 3.40 -17.41
C ALA A 79 -1.31 1.87 -17.35
N PRO A 80 -1.37 1.15 -18.49
CA PRO A 80 -0.93 -0.24 -18.57
C PRO A 80 0.51 -0.40 -18.08
N ALA A 81 0.85 -1.56 -17.50
CA ALA A 81 2.24 -1.86 -17.20
C ALA A 81 3.09 -1.81 -18.49
N ARG A 82 4.28 -1.26 -18.35
CA ARG A 82 5.35 -1.36 -19.33
C ARG A 82 6.43 -2.24 -18.74
N GLY A 83 6.79 -3.32 -19.43
CA GLY A 83 8.01 -4.12 -19.21
C GLY A 83 8.40 -4.40 -17.75
N ASP A 84 9.16 -3.49 -17.15
CA ASP A 84 9.72 -3.56 -15.81
C ASP A 84 8.85 -2.95 -14.69
N ASP A 85 7.61 -2.52 -14.98
CA ASP A 85 6.61 -2.20 -13.96
C ASP A 85 6.39 -3.42 -13.07
N THR A 86 6.84 -3.29 -11.84
CA THR A 86 6.88 -4.34 -10.83
C THR A 86 6.14 -3.93 -9.55
N GLY A 87 5.43 -2.79 -9.57
CA GLY A 87 4.89 -2.15 -8.36
C GLY A 87 5.91 -1.32 -7.57
N TYR A 88 7.16 -1.17 -8.05
CA TYR A 88 8.27 -0.46 -7.40
C TYR A 88 8.77 0.73 -8.23
N GLY A 89 9.64 1.57 -7.63
CA GLY A 89 10.42 2.58 -8.37
C GLY A 89 9.76 3.93 -8.58
N PHE A 90 8.54 4.14 -8.08
CA PHE A 90 7.83 5.41 -8.25
C PHE A 90 8.33 6.48 -7.27
N THR A 91 8.25 7.74 -7.70
CA THR A 91 8.83 8.90 -7.00
C THR A 91 7.84 10.06 -6.88
N ARG A 92 8.11 10.95 -5.91
CA ARG A 92 7.17 11.93 -5.32
C ARG A 92 6.38 12.84 -6.27
N LYS A 93 6.78 13.02 -7.55
CA LYS A 93 5.99 13.79 -8.52
C LYS A 93 4.78 13.03 -9.08
N ILE A 94 4.68 11.72 -8.87
CA ILE A 94 3.53 10.89 -9.25
C ILE A 94 2.79 10.45 -7.97
N SER A 95 2.53 11.39 -7.06
CA SER A 95 1.62 11.19 -5.93
C SER A 95 0.15 11.34 -6.36
N ASN A 96 -0.22 10.64 -7.43
CA ASN A 96 -1.59 10.17 -7.65
C ASN A 96 -1.50 8.67 -7.96
N PRO A 97 -1.86 7.84 -6.97
CA PRO A 97 -0.96 7.17 -6.00
C PRO A 97 0.42 6.72 -6.58
N LEU A 98 1.43 6.22 -5.83
CA LEU A 98 2.82 6.08 -6.40
C LEU A 98 4.04 5.99 -5.42
N VAL A 99 4.14 4.96 -4.56
CA VAL A 99 5.31 4.42 -3.78
C VAL A 99 6.02 5.27 -2.71
N CYS A 100 6.02 4.70 -1.49
CA CYS A 100 7.21 4.61 -0.65
C CYS A 100 7.46 3.13 -0.25
N LEU A 101 8.59 2.56 -0.70
CA LEU A 101 9.23 1.39 -0.10
C LEU A 101 10.75 1.57 -0.20
N ILE A 102 11.36 2.11 0.85
CA ILE A 102 12.80 1.96 1.11
C ILE A 102 12.93 1.22 2.45
N PRO A 103 13.45 -0.02 2.47
CA PRO A 103 13.68 -0.71 3.73
C PRO A 103 14.79 -0.01 4.51
N GLY A 104 14.53 0.31 5.79
CA GLY A 104 15.57 0.68 6.75
C GLY A 104 15.48 2.04 7.45
N ARG A 105 14.50 2.92 7.16
CA ARG A 105 14.44 4.26 7.82
C ARG A 105 13.19 4.59 8.65
N CYS A 106 12.00 4.05 8.34
CA CYS A 106 10.78 4.36 9.12
C CYS A 106 10.61 3.57 10.43
N TRP A 107 11.24 2.40 10.58
CA TRP A 107 11.08 1.56 11.78
C TRP A 107 11.63 2.19 13.07
N HIS A 108 12.59 3.12 12.96
CA HIS A 108 13.20 3.76 14.13
C HIS A 108 12.42 4.99 14.62
N THR A 109 11.67 5.68 13.76
CA THR A 109 10.91 6.88 14.15
C THR A 109 9.59 6.54 14.84
N TRP A 110 8.90 5.47 14.41
CA TRP A 110 7.58 5.12 14.97
C TRP A 110 7.64 4.65 16.44
N ARG A 111 8.69 3.91 16.84
CA ARG A 111 8.89 3.46 18.23
C ARG A 111 9.14 4.62 19.23
N HIS A 112 9.45 5.83 18.75
CA HIS A 112 9.66 7.00 19.61
C HIS A 112 8.40 7.87 19.80
N SER A 113 7.44 7.89 18.87
CA SER A 113 6.25 8.74 18.98
C SER A 113 5.17 8.22 19.94
N GLU A 114 5.22 6.96 20.37
CA GLU A 114 4.22 6.39 21.31
C GLU A 114 4.41 6.80 22.78
N ARG A 115 5.47 7.56 23.13
CA ARG A 115 5.69 8.04 24.51
C ARG A 115 5.34 9.51 24.74
N GLU A 116 5.29 10.30 23.68
CA GLU A 116 5.03 11.74 23.75
C GLU A 116 4.08 12.12 22.60
N HIS A 117 2.78 12.15 22.85
CA HIS A 117 2.04 13.41 22.89
C HIS A 117 0.56 13.20 23.26
N ARG A 118 0.25 13.64 24.48
CA ARG A 118 -1.09 13.94 25.00
C ARG A 118 -1.86 14.80 23.99
N ILE A 119 -3.08 14.41 23.65
CA ILE A 119 -3.97 15.22 22.80
C ILE A 119 -4.24 16.56 23.51
N HIS A 120 -3.87 17.66 22.87
CA HIS A 120 -4.25 19.01 23.28
C HIS A 120 -5.31 19.55 22.31
N PRO A 121 -6.43 20.11 22.80
CA PRO A 121 -7.45 20.70 21.93
C PRO A 121 -6.94 22.01 21.32
N VAL A 122 -7.19 22.20 20.02
CA VAL A 122 -6.89 23.45 19.32
C VAL A 122 -7.86 24.53 19.78
N THR A 123 -7.34 25.58 20.42
CA THR A 123 -8.08 26.81 20.70
C THR A 123 -7.46 28.00 19.99
N GLU A 124 -8.29 28.71 19.22
CA GLU A 124 -8.21 30.13 18.84
C GLU A 124 -6.88 30.92 19.02
N ARG A 125 -6.31 31.46 17.91
CA ARG A 125 -6.42 32.91 17.57
C ARG A 125 -5.65 33.34 16.30
N VAL A 126 -6.39 33.99 15.39
CA VAL A 126 -6.17 35.29 14.71
C VAL A 126 -4.74 35.85 14.59
N GLY A 127 -4.36 36.34 13.39
CA GLY A 127 -3.33 37.40 13.28
C GLY A 127 -2.79 37.73 11.88
N PHE A 128 -3.52 38.55 11.09
CA PHE A 128 -3.14 39.23 9.82
C PHE A 128 -2.89 38.35 8.57
#